data_AF-A0A158JNA9-F1
#
_entry.id   AF-A0A158JNA9-F1
#
_cell.length_a   1.000
_cell.length_b   1.000
_cell.length_c   1.000
_cell.angle_alpha   90.00
_cell.angle_beta   90.00
_cell.angle_gamma   90.00
#
_symmetry.space_group_name_H-M   'P 1'
#
loop_
_entity.id
_entity.type
_entity.pdbx_description
1 polymer ?
#
loop_
_entity_poly.entity_id
_entity_poly.type
_entity_poly.pdbx_seq_one_letter_code
_entity_poly.pdbx_strand_id
1 'polypeptide(L)'
;MLLVRSIGCLVLVVAIVAACASASASAQQPDVSAMQPRHSPDAVQEPPKTLKERLGDKASDDQRVDNCKVPADRRGPKPRPDACAH
;
A
#
# COMPACT_ATOMS: atom_id res chain seq x y z
N MET A 1 -42.47 37.95 -19.21
CA MET A 1 -42.21 36.50 -19.00
C MET A 1 -40.99 35.98 -19.77
N LEU A 2 -40.69 36.43 -21.00
CA LEU A 2 -39.47 36.02 -21.71
C LEU A 2 -38.16 36.46 -21.03
N LEU A 3 -38.12 37.65 -20.43
CA LEU A 3 -36.94 38.18 -19.72
C LEU A 3 -36.58 37.33 -18.48
N VAL A 4 -37.59 36.90 -17.72
CA VAL A 4 -37.42 36.06 -16.51
C VAL A 4 -36.95 34.65 -16.89
N ARG A 5 -37.43 34.12 -18.03
CA ARG A 5 -36.99 32.82 -18.57
C ARG A 5 -35.56 32.89 -19.10
N SER A 6 -35.17 34.01 -19.71
CA SER A 6 -33.80 34.24 -20.20
C SER A 6 -32.79 34.39 -19.05
N ILE A 7 -33.16 35.09 -17.98
CA ILE A 7 -32.33 35.24 -16.78
C ILE A 7 -32.20 33.89 -16.06
N GLY A 8 -33.28 33.13 -15.93
CA GLY A 8 -33.24 31.79 -15.34
C GLY A 8 -32.34 30.82 -16.12
N CYS A 9 -32.40 30.85 -17.45
CA CYS A 9 -31.53 30.03 -18.31
C CYS A 9 -30.05 30.44 -18.17
N LEU A 10 -29.76 31.75 -18.13
CA LEU A 10 -28.41 32.26 -17.95
C LEU A 10 -27.81 31.83 -16.59
N VAL A 11 -28.58 31.96 -15.50
CA VAL A 11 -28.15 31.55 -14.15
C VAL A 11 -27.91 30.04 -14.08
N LEU A 12 -28.78 29.25 -14.71
CA LEU A 12 -28.61 27.79 -14.79
C LEU A 12 -27.33 27.40 -15.52
N VAL A 13 -27.04 28.02 -16.66
CA VAL A 13 -25.83 27.73 -17.45
C VAL A 13 -24.55 28.12 -16.70
N VAL A 14 -24.53 29.27 -16.03
CA VAL A 14 -23.38 29.70 -15.21
C VAL A 14 -23.14 28.76 -14.03
N ALA A 15 -24.20 28.28 -13.37
CA ALA A 15 -24.08 27.31 -12.28
C ALA A 15 -23.52 25.96 -12.74
N ILE A 16 -23.91 25.48 -13.94
CA ILE A 16 -23.41 24.23 -14.51
C ILE A 16 -21.91 24.34 -14.86
N VAL A 17 -21.46 25.46 -15.45
CA VAL A 17 -20.04 25.66 -15.80
C VAL A 17 -19.16 25.75 -14.56
N ALA A 18 -19.61 26.40 -13.48
CA ALA A 18 -18.87 26.51 -12.23
C ALA A 18 -18.70 25.15 -11.52
N ALA A 19 -19.67 24.25 -11.62
CA ALA A 19 -19.60 22.91 -11.02
C ALA A 19 -18.56 22.00 -11.71
N CYS A 20 -18.29 22.20 -13.00
CA CYS A 20 -17.36 21.38 -13.77
C CYS A 20 -15.86 21.68 -13.51
N ALA A 21 -15.52 22.77 -12.79
CA ALA A 21 -14.14 23.23 -12.62
C ALA A 21 -13.37 22.58 -11.45
N SER A 22 -13.95 21.60 -10.76
CA SER A 22 -13.34 20.96 -9.58
C SER A 22 -12.75 19.55 -9.86
N ALA A 23 -12.50 19.23 -11.13
CA ALA A 23 -11.85 17.98 -11.52
C ALA A 23 -10.32 18.04 -11.33
N SER A 24 -9.88 17.46 -10.20
CA SER A 24 -8.63 16.71 -9.99
C SER A 24 -7.28 17.45 -10.04
N ALA A 25 -6.82 17.87 -8.86
CA ALA A 25 -5.41 17.78 -8.49
C ALA A 25 -5.28 17.29 -7.03
N SER A 26 -5.85 16.12 -6.72
CA SER A 26 -5.44 15.35 -5.54
C SER A 26 -4.34 14.38 -5.96
N ALA A 27 -3.12 14.62 -5.49
CA ALA A 27 -2.10 13.60 -5.44
C ALA A 27 -2.59 12.49 -4.50
N GLN A 28 -3.11 11.40 -5.05
CA GLN A 28 -3.38 10.18 -4.28
C GLN A 28 -2.03 9.65 -3.78
N GLN A 29 -1.72 9.91 -2.51
CA GLN A 29 -0.82 9.02 -1.76
C GLN A 29 -1.58 7.70 -1.55
N PRO A 30 -0.96 6.54 -1.81
CA PRO A 30 -1.60 5.26 -1.54
C PRO A 30 -1.78 5.09 -0.04
N ASP A 31 -3.03 4.80 0.31
CA ASP A 31 -3.54 4.47 1.63
C ASP A 31 -2.86 3.19 2.14
N VAL A 32 -1.88 3.34 3.02
CA VAL A 32 -1.26 2.26 3.78
C VAL A 32 -1.90 2.17 5.16
N SER A 33 -3.21 1.95 5.22
CA SER A 33 -3.92 1.64 6.47
C SER A 33 -4.82 0.43 6.35
N ALA A 34 -4.23 -0.76 6.16
CA ALA A 34 -4.86 -2.04 6.53
C ALA A 34 -3.86 -3.22 6.55
N MET A 35 -2.74 -3.10 7.28
CA MET A 35 -2.06 -4.25 7.87
C MET A 35 -1.09 -3.72 8.92
N GLN A 36 -1.55 -3.52 10.16
CA GLN A 36 -0.63 -3.30 11.27
C GLN A 36 0.23 -4.56 11.40
N PRO A 37 1.56 -4.50 11.18
CA PRO A 37 2.41 -5.54 11.69
C PRO A 37 2.30 -5.43 13.21
N ARG A 38 2.19 -6.55 13.92
CA ARG A 38 2.49 -6.55 15.35
C ARG A 38 3.98 -6.24 15.50
N HIS A 39 4.34 -4.96 15.46
CA HIS A 39 5.67 -4.50 15.79
C HIS A 39 5.84 -4.70 17.29
N SER A 40 6.56 -5.78 17.64
CA SER A 40 7.24 -5.85 18.92
C SER A 40 8.08 -4.57 19.08
N PRO A 41 8.13 -3.95 20.26
CA PRO A 41 8.82 -2.68 20.48
C PRO A 41 10.35 -2.73 20.24
N ASP A 42 10.91 -3.91 19.95
CA ASP A 42 12.32 -4.14 19.59
C ASP A 42 12.58 -4.29 18.08
N ALA A 43 11.60 -4.05 17.21
CA ALA A 43 11.81 -4.11 15.77
C ALA A 43 12.49 -2.82 15.28
N VAL A 44 13.82 -2.79 15.36
CA VAL A 44 14.64 -1.87 14.55
C VAL A 44 14.23 -2.09 13.08
N GLN A 45 13.64 -1.06 12.46
CA GLN A 45 13.20 -1.15 11.07
C GLN A 45 14.43 -1.06 10.16
N GLU A 46 14.97 -2.21 9.80
CA GLU A 46 16.01 -2.34 8.79
C GLU A 46 15.52 -1.78 7.44
N PRO A 47 16.38 -1.10 6.65
CA PRO A 47 15.99 -0.56 5.36
C PRO A 47 15.52 -1.68 4.40
N PRO A 48 14.54 -1.40 3.52
CA PRO A 48 14.02 -2.40 2.59
C PRO A 48 15.12 -2.87 1.62
N LYS A 49 15.44 -4.17 1.69
CA LYS A 49 16.46 -4.80 0.83
C LYS A 49 16.03 -4.80 -0.63
N THR A 50 16.98 -4.55 -1.53
CA THR A 50 16.74 -4.47 -2.97
C THR A 50 16.63 -5.86 -3.61
N LEU A 51 16.01 -5.97 -4.78
CA LEU A 51 15.71 -7.24 -5.48
C LEU A 51 16.91 -8.18 -5.65
N LYS A 52 18.13 -7.64 -5.75
CA LYS A 52 19.35 -8.45 -5.94
C LYS A 52 19.76 -9.17 -4.64
N GLU A 53 19.51 -8.56 -3.48
CA GLU A 53 19.72 -9.18 -2.16
C GLU A 53 18.69 -10.28 -1.86
N ARG A 54 17.52 -10.21 -2.51
CA ARG A 54 16.44 -11.20 -2.41
C ARG A 54 16.60 -12.39 -3.36
N LEU A 55 17.62 -12.38 -4.22
CA LEU A 55 17.84 -13.41 -5.25
C LEU A 55 18.80 -14.53 -4.81
N GLY A 56 19.28 -14.49 -3.57
CA GLY A 56 20.04 -15.59 -2.98
C GLY A 56 19.18 -16.83 -2.72
N ASP A 57 19.80 -17.91 -2.22
CA ASP A 57 19.07 -19.08 -1.77
C ASP A 57 17.97 -18.70 -0.77
N LYS A 58 16.76 -19.26 -0.92
CA LYS A 58 15.63 -19.02 0.00
C LYS A 58 15.94 -19.32 1.47
N ALA A 59 16.91 -20.21 1.73
CA ALA A 59 17.40 -20.53 3.07
C ALA A 59 18.23 -19.41 3.71
N SER A 60 18.81 -18.51 2.92
CA SER A 60 19.59 -17.35 3.40
C SER A 60 18.76 -16.06 3.46
N ASP A 61 17.51 -16.09 3.00
CA ASP A 61 16.63 -14.91 3.05
C ASP A 61 16.25 -14.57 4.50
N ASP A 62 16.66 -13.41 4.98
CA ASP A 62 16.35 -12.91 6.33
C ASP A 62 14.85 -12.67 6.56
N GLN A 63 14.12 -12.36 5.49
CA GLN A 63 12.68 -12.12 5.51
C GLN A 63 11.86 -13.41 5.50
N ARG A 64 12.50 -14.58 5.54
CA ARG A 64 11.80 -15.86 5.70
C ARG A 64 10.98 -15.88 6.99
N VAL A 65 9.70 -16.26 6.87
CA VAL A 65 8.74 -16.31 7.99
C VAL A 65 8.88 -17.62 8.78
N ASP A 66 9.00 -18.75 8.08
CA ASP A 66 9.03 -20.10 8.65
C ASP A 66 10.18 -20.93 8.03
N ASN A 67 10.57 -22.02 8.70
CA ASN A 67 11.56 -22.96 8.20
C ASN A 67 10.91 -24.11 7.40
N CYS A 68 9.65 -23.98 7.00
CA CYS A 68 9.03 -24.95 6.11
C CYS A 68 9.88 -25.02 4.84
N LYS A 69 10.26 -26.23 4.42
CA LYS A 69 11.11 -26.50 3.25
C LYS A 69 12.55 -25.96 3.35
N VAL A 70 13.01 -25.56 4.54
CA VAL A 70 14.42 -25.22 4.80
C VAL A 70 15.11 -26.35 5.58
N PRO A 71 16.14 -27.02 4.99
CA PRO A 71 16.92 -28.04 5.69
C PRO A 71 17.55 -27.52 6.97
N ALA A 72 17.62 -28.36 8.00
CA ALA A 72 18.11 -27.98 9.34
C ALA A 72 19.49 -27.31 9.30
N ASP A 73 20.41 -27.85 8.50
CA ASP A 73 21.78 -27.35 8.36
C ASP A 73 21.87 -25.96 7.70
N ARG A 74 20.82 -25.53 7.00
CA ARG A 74 20.74 -24.22 6.33
C ARG A 74 19.86 -23.23 7.10
N ARG A 75 19.40 -23.58 8.31
CA ARG A 75 18.65 -22.67 9.17
C ARG A 75 19.62 -21.71 9.83
N GLY A 76 19.37 -20.41 9.68
CA GLY A 76 20.12 -19.38 10.39
C GLY A 76 19.81 -19.39 11.90
N PRO A 77 20.53 -18.58 12.68
CA PRO A 77 20.41 -18.55 14.15
C PRO A 77 19.06 -18.03 14.66
N LYS A 78 18.30 -17.33 13.82
CA LYS A 78 16.98 -16.80 14.18
C LYS A 78 15.96 -17.94 14.29
N PRO A 79 15.36 -18.18 15.47
CA PRO A 79 14.33 -19.20 15.62
C PRO A 79 13.12 -18.84 14.77
N ARG A 80 12.64 -19.81 13.98
CA ARG A 80 11.46 -19.68 13.12
C ARG A 80 10.63 -20.96 13.23
N PRO A 81 9.30 -20.88 13.11
CA PRO A 81 8.43 -22.06 13.15
C PRO A 81 8.77 -23.06 12.04
N ASP A 82 8.69 -24.35 12.33
CA ASP A 82 8.89 -25.42 11.34
C ASP A 82 7.57 -25.87 10.68
N ALA A 83 6.44 -25.49 11.28
CA ALA A 83 5.12 -25.88 10.81
C ALA A 83 4.79 -25.19 9.49
N CYS A 84 4.42 -25.99 8.50
CA CYS A 84 3.82 -25.51 7.26
C CYS A 84 2.32 -25.30 7.50
N ALA A 85 1.79 -24.09 7.26
CA ALA A 85 0.34 -23.93 7.10
C ALA A 85 -0.04 -24.58 5.76
N HIS A 86 -0.94 -25.56 5.81
CA HIS A 86 -1.43 -26.30 4.64
C HIS A 86 -2.45 -25.50 3.85
#